data_AF-A0A451APA1-F1
#
_entry.id   AF-A0A451APA1-F1
#
_cell.length_a   1.000
_cell.length_b   1.000
_cell.length_c   1.000
_cell.angle_alpha   90.00
_cell.angle_beta   90.00
_cell.angle_gamma   90.00
#
_symmetry.space_group_name_H-M   'P 1'
#
loop_
_entity.id
_entity.type
_entity.pdbx_description
1 polymer ?
#
loop_
_entity_poly.entity_id
_entity_poly.type
_entity_poly.pdbx_seq_one_letter_code
_entity_poly.pdbx_strand_id
1 'polypeptide(L)' 'MELYCGIDLHSNNNVIVLIDEQDEIVIRRRLPNDLDRVLEELLPYR' A
#
# COMPACT_ATOMS: atom_id res chain seq x y z
N MET A 1 -9.21 5.20 13.07
CA MET A 1 -7.85 4.68 12.89
C MET A 1 -7.30 5.36 11.69
N GLU A 2 -6.30 6.21 11.89
CA GLU A 2 -5.60 6.85 10.78
C GLU A 2 -4.60 5.85 10.19
N LEU A 3 -4.53 5.78 8.87
CA LEU A 3 -3.59 4.93 8.15
C LEU A 3 -2.72 5.80 7.26
N TYR A 4 -1.42 5.53 7.28
CA TYR A 4 -0.43 6.21 6.47
C TYR A 4 0.08 5.26 5.40
N CYS A 5 -0.03 5.67 4.13
CA CYS A 5 0.39 4.85 3.00
C CYS A 5 1.72 5.33 2.42
N GLY A 6 2.72 4.45 2.44
CA GLY A 6 3.95 4.60 1.67
C GLY A 6 3.90 3.76 0.38
N ILE A 7 4.33 4.33 -0.73
CA ILE A 7 4.53 3.62 -2.00
C ILE A 7 5.97 3.79 -2.44
N ASP A 8 6.69 2.67 -2.54
CA ASP A 8 8.03 2.61 -3.10
C ASP A 8 7.98 2.10 -4.54
N LEU A 9 8.18 3.01 -5.49
CA LEU A 9 7.99 2.77 -6.91
C LEU A 9 9.29 2.32 -7.59
N HIS A 10 9.22 1.21 -8.33
CA HIS A 10 10.28 0.70 -9.18
C HIS A 10 9.81 0.64 -10.65
N SER A 11 10.71 0.29 -11.56
CA SER A 11 10.43 0.33 -13.01
C SER A 11 9.27 -0.56 -13.47
N ASN A 12 8.99 -1.68 -12.81
CA ASN A 12 7.94 -2.63 -13.22
C ASN A 12 7.00 -3.07 -12.08
N ASN A 13 7.22 -2.58 -10.87
CA ASN A 13 6.41 -2.90 -9.70
C ASN A 13 6.50 -1.78 -8.67
N ASN A 14 5.60 -1.82 -7.71
CA ASN A 14 5.62 -0.98 -6.53
C ASN A 14 5.48 -1.83 -5.27
N VAL A 15 5.95 -1.28 -4.15
CA VAL A 15 5.70 -1.84 -2.83
C VAL A 15 4.86 -0.85 -2.05
N ILE A 16 3.69 -1.29 -1.62
CA ILE A 16 2.78 -0.54 -0.77
C ILE A 16 2.99 -0.98 0.68
N VAL A 17 3.05 -0.01 1.59
CA VAL A 17 3.05 -0.24 3.02
C VAL A 17 1.98 0.67 3.65
N LEU A 18 1.08 0.08 4.42
CA LEU A 18 0.21 0.83 5.33
C LEU A 18 0.72 0.65 6.74
N ILE A 19 0.87 1.77 7.46
CA ILE A 19 1.11 1.79 8.90
C ILE A 19 -0.05 2.48 9.61
N ASP A 20 -0.29 2.11 10.87
CA ASP A 20 -1.18 2.86 11.75
C ASP A 20 -0.43 3.98 12.49
N GLU A 21 -1.14 4.67 13.39
CA GLU A 21 -0.62 5.79 14.18
C GLU A 21 0.38 5.35 15.28
N GLN A 22 0.55 4.05 15.50
CA GLN A 22 1.56 3.46 16.38
C GLN A 22 2.81 2.98 15.61
N ASP A 23 2.93 3.32 14.33
CA ASP A 23 3.96 2.87 13.39
C ASP A 23 3.93 1.34 13.13
N GLU A 24 2.81 0.66 13.43
CA GLU A 24 2.68 -0.78 13.19
C GLU A 24 2.27 -1.06 11.75
N ILE A 25 2.89 -2.06 11.13
CA ILE A 25 2.59 -2.44 9.74
C ILE A 25 1.26 -3.18 9.68
N VAL A 26 0.28 -2.55 9.03
CA VAL A 26 -1.03 -3.14 8.75
C VAL A 26 -0.96 -4.03 7.51
N ILE A 27 -0.34 -3.53 6.43
CA ILE A 27 -0.06 -4.32 5.23
C ILE A 27 1.30 -3.98 4.64
N ARG A 28 1.88 -4.97 3.96
CA ARG A 28 3.01 -4.77 3.04
C ARG A 28 2.84 -5.67 1.84
N ARG A 29 2.70 -5.08 0.65
CA ARG A 29 2.45 -5.81 -0.59
C ARG A 29 3.32 -5.29 -1.72
N ARG A 30 3.90 -6.19 -2.52
CA ARG A 30 4.48 -5.86 -3.82
C ARG A 30 3.44 -6.11 -4.90
N LEU A 31 3.15 -5.12 -5.73
CA LEU A 31 2.19 -5.18 -6.84
C LEU A 31 2.87 -4.78 -8.15
N PRO A 32 2.40 -5.27 -9.31
CA PRO A 32 2.77 -4.68 -10.59
C PRO A 32 2.38 -3.19 -10.63
N ASN A 33 2.99 -2.43 -11.54
CA ASN A 33 2.60 -1.05 -11.81
C ASN A 33 1.28 -0.99 -12.59
N ASP A 34 0.21 -1.36 -11.90
CA ASP A 34 -1.17 -1.44 -12.38
C ASP A 34 -2.07 -0.75 -11.36
N LEU A 35 -2.74 0.32 -11.78
CA LEU A 35 -3.54 1.15 -10.88
C LEU A 35 -4.75 0.39 -10.31
N ASP A 36 -5.40 -0.45 -11.11
CA ASP A 36 -6.59 -1.17 -10.67
C ASP A 36 -6.22 -2.14 -9.55
N ARG A 37 -5.07 -2.80 -9.66
CA ARG A 37 -4.54 -3.68 -8.61
C ARG A 37 -4.20 -2.94 -7.33
N VAL A 38 -3.62 -1.76 -7.45
CA VAL A 38 -3.32 -0.90 -6.30
C VAL A 38 -4.62 -0.47 -5.59
N LEU A 39 -5.64 -0.07 -6.35
CA LEU A 39 -6.94 0.33 -5.81
C LEU A 39 -7.68 -0.85 -5.17
N GLU A 40 -7.66 -2.03 -5.79
CA GLU A 40 -8.24 -3.25 -5.23
C GLU A 40 -7.62 -3.61 -3.87
N GLU A 41 -6.28 -3.55 -3.75
CA GLU A 41 -5.58 -3.86 -2.49
C GLU A 41 -5.87 -2.82 -1.40
N LEU A 42 -6.03 -1.53 -1.77
CA LEU A 42 -6.29 -0.44 -0.83
C LEU A 42 -7.78 -0.25 -0.46
N LEU A 43 -8.70 -0.83 -1.24
CA LEU A 43 -10.15 -0.68 -1.05
C LEU A 43 -10.65 -1.04 0.36
N PRO A 44 -10.16 -2.10 1.03
CA PRO A 44 -10.59 -2.45 2.39
C PRO A 44 -10.19 -1.43 3.47
N TYR A 45 -9.26 -0.51 3.16
CA TYR A 45 -8.64 0.42 4.11
C TYR A 45 -9.11 1.87 3.93
N ARG A 46 -10.16 2.08 3.12
CA ARG A 46 -10.74 3.38 2.80
C ARG A 46 -11.85 3.81 3.75
#